data_AF-A0A1T2L547-F1
#
_entry.id   AF-A0A1T2L547-F1
#
_cell.length_a   1.000
_cell.length_b   1.000
_cell.length_c   1.000
_cell.angle_alpha   90.00
_cell.angle_beta   90.00
_cell.angle_gamma   90.00
#
_symmetry.space_group_name_H-M   'P 1'
#
loop_
_entity.id
_entity.type
_entity.pdbx_description
1 polymer ?
#
loop_
_entity_poly.entity_id
_entity_poly.type
_entity_poly.pdbx_seq_one_letter_code
_entity_poly.pdbx_strand_id
1 'polypeptide(L)'
;MKKPKIHFTNPESRKVGPLMTEERRIEEVKKWVEEDIDKLDELCEFYKVEAGDAKYLSLALELARQFLPERKKRGAKTKWNEVSGCALAVELERLIEGGATQMKAAKMLAKEEPWVSFIESKDSYDRSSDPAKALLEQYKKYRNDKMMKVMRDAFSYRKYIDDIDSWDKFVMGVTKPIEE
;
A
#
# COMPACT_ATOMS: atom_id res chain seq x y z
N MET A 1 -30.90 -6.32 13.12
CA MET A 1 -31.01 -6.04 14.57
C MET A 1 -31.24 -4.55 14.78
N LYS A 2 -32.16 -4.15 15.67
CA LYS A 2 -32.34 -2.73 16.02
C LYS A 2 -31.06 -2.25 16.73
N LYS A 3 -30.49 -1.12 16.34
CA LYS A 3 -29.28 -0.58 16.99
C LYS A 3 -29.63 -0.17 18.44
N PRO A 4 -28.77 -0.45 19.43
CA PRO A 4 -28.97 0.07 20.78
C PRO A 4 -28.94 1.60 20.73
N LYS A 5 -29.87 2.26 21.44
CA LYS A 5 -29.92 3.74 21.53
C LYS A 5 -28.92 4.28 22.55
N ILE A 6 -27.72 3.70 22.62
CA ILE A 6 -26.69 4.10 23.57
C ILE A 6 -25.80 5.14 22.90
N HIS A 7 -25.74 6.33 23.49
CA HIS A 7 -24.97 7.45 22.96
C HIS A 7 -23.85 7.79 23.96
N PHE A 8 -22.61 7.58 23.51
CA PHE A 8 -21.45 8.11 24.22
C PHE A 8 -21.37 9.61 23.97
N THR A 9 -21.13 10.36 25.04
CA THR A 9 -20.90 11.80 24.99
C THR A 9 -19.58 12.09 24.28
N ASN A 10 -19.54 13.13 23.45
CA ASN A 10 -18.34 13.49 22.70
C ASN A 10 -17.22 13.87 23.70
N PRO A 11 -16.00 13.30 23.58
CA PRO A 11 -14.86 13.64 24.44
C PRO A 11 -14.61 15.15 24.57
N GLU A 12 -14.84 15.92 23.51
CA GLU A 12 -14.63 17.38 23.52
C GLU A 12 -15.62 18.14 24.41
N SER A 13 -16.74 17.51 24.77
CA SER A 13 -17.75 18.07 25.68
C SER A 13 -17.41 17.82 27.15
N ARG A 14 -16.53 16.85 27.44
CA ARG A 14 -16.05 16.51 28.78
C ARG A 14 -14.74 17.24 29.08
N LYS A 15 -14.84 18.56 29.28
CA LYS A 15 -13.72 19.41 29.68
C LYS A 15 -13.93 19.88 31.11
N VAL A 16 -13.00 19.54 31.99
CA VAL A 16 -12.92 20.10 33.33
C VAL A 16 -12.49 21.56 33.25
N GLY A 17 -13.16 22.43 34.01
CA GLY A 17 -12.88 23.85 34.03
C GLY A 17 -11.44 24.13 34.52
N PRO A 18 -10.72 25.09 33.92
CA PRO A 18 -9.31 25.36 34.25
C PRO A 18 -9.11 25.87 35.70
N LEU A 19 -10.17 26.37 36.34
CA LEU A 19 -10.15 26.89 37.72
C LEU A 19 -10.72 25.91 38.75
N MET A 20 -11.03 24.66 38.35
CA MET A 20 -11.55 23.65 39.25
C MET A 20 -10.44 23.10 40.16
N THR A 21 -10.75 22.90 41.44
CA THR A 21 -9.84 22.26 42.41
C THR A 21 -9.59 20.80 42.01
N GLU A 22 -8.41 20.28 42.36
CA GLU A 22 -8.00 18.92 41.97
C GLU A 22 -8.96 17.85 42.50
N GLU A 23 -9.48 18.03 43.71
CA GLU A 23 -10.46 17.12 44.33
C GLU A 23 -11.76 17.04 43.51
N ARG A 24 -12.28 18.19 43.06
CA ARG A 24 -13.50 18.25 42.24
C ARG A 24 -13.27 17.70 40.84
N ARG A 25 -12.08 17.90 40.28
CA ARG A 25 -11.68 17.31 38.99
C ARG A 25 -11.74 15.78 39.05
N ILE A 26 -11.22 15.19 40.13
CA ILE A 26 -11.24 13.74 40.34
C ILE A 26 -12.68 13.22 40.46
N GLU A 27 -13.56 13.94 41.17
CA GLU A 27 -14.97 13.56 41.30
C GLU A 27 -15.73 13.61 39.96
N GLU A 28 -15.51 14.64 39.15
CA GLU A 28 -16.16 14.73 37.84
C GLU A 28 -15.69 13.64 36.88
N VAL A 29 -14.39 13.35 36.87
CA VAL A 29 -13.83 12.26 36.06
C VAL A 29 -14.40 10.92 36.51
N LYS A 30 -14.55 10.67 37.82
CA LYS A 30 -15.17 9.44 38.34
C LYS A 30 -16.60 9.29 37.86
N LYS A 31 -17.41 10.35 37.91
CA LYS A 31 -18.79 10.33 37.40
C LYS A 31 -18.84 9.98 35.91
N TRP A 32 -17.95 10.55 35.10
CA TRP A 32 -17.90 10.23 33.66
C TRP A 32 -17.49 8.78 33.40
N VAL A 33 -16.58 8.24 34.21
CA VAL A 33 -16.15 6.85 34.11
C VAL A 33 -17.29 5.91 34.50
N GLU A 34 -18.01 6.20 35.59
CA GLU A 34 -19.19 5.43 36.01
C GLU A 34 -20.28 5.43 34.91
N GLU A 35 -20.62 6.61 34.36
CA GLU A 35 -21.56 6.72 33.25
C GLU A 35 -21.14 5.90 32.01
N ASP A 36 -19.85 5.84 31.70
CA ASP A 36 -19.34 5.08 30.56
C ASP A 36 -19.33 3.58 30.83
N ILE A 37 -19.04 3.17 32.07
CA ILE A 37 -19.11 1.76 32.51
C ILE A 37 -20.56 1.26 32.42
N ASP A 38 -21.53 2.03 32.91
CA ASP A 38 -22.95 1.67 32.85
C ASP A 38 -23.41 1.48 31.39
N LYS A 39 -23.01 2.40 30.50
CA LYS A 39 -23.30 2.29 29.05
C LYS A 39 -22.62 1.08 28.41
N LEU A 40 -21.41 0.73 28.82
CA LEU A 40 -20.71 -0.46 28.33
C LEU A 40 -21.37 -1.75 28.82
N ASP A 41 -21.92 -1.75 30.03
CA ASP A 41 -22.65 -2.89 30.58
C ASP A 41 -24.00 -3.08 29.88
N GLU A 42 -24.74 -2.01 29.60
CA GLU A 42 -25.94 -2.06 28.74
C GLU A 42 -25.63 -2.60 27.33
N LEU A 43 -24.47 -2.26 26.76
CA LEU A 43 -24.02 -2.84 25.49
C LEU A 43 -23.70 -4.33 25.63
N CYS A 44 -23.03 -4.74 26.70
CA CYS A 44 -22.74 -6.15 26.94
C CYS A 44 -24.02 -6.99 27.06
N GLU A 45 -25.04 -6.48 27.75
CA GLU A 45 -26.36 -7.13 27.84
C GLU A 45 -27.04 -7.24 26.47
N PHE A 46 -27.01 -6.16 25.68
CA PHE A 46 -27.60 -6.14 24.34
C PHE A 46 -26.96 -7.17 23.39
N TYR A 47 -25.63 -7.30 23.46
CA TYR A 47 -24.86 -8.26 22.65
C TYR A 47 -24.77 -9.65 23.28
N LYS A 48 -25.39 -9.87 24.46
CA LYS A 48 -25.38 -11.13 25.22
C LYS A 48 -23.97 -11.68 25.47
N VAL A 49 -23.04 -10.79 25.80
CA VAL A 49 -21.65 -11.16 26.12
C VAL A 49 -21.61 -11.76 27.53
N GLU A 50 -20.97 -12.92 27.68
CA GLU A 50 -20.83 -13.57 29.00
C GLU A 50 -20.07 -12.67 30.00
N ALA A 51 -20.59 -12.62 31.22
CA ALA A 51 -19.98 -11.86 32.30
C ALA A 51 -18.68 -12.57 32.75
N GLY A 52 -17.54 -11.96 32.43
CA GLY A 52 -16.23 -12.38 32.88
C GLY A 52 -15.23 -11.22 32.84
N ASP A 53 -14.00 -11.46 33.31
CA ASP A 53 -12.95 -10.44 33.39
C ASP A 53 -12.62 -9.79 32.03
N ALA A 54 -12.91 -10.50 30.93
CA ALA A 54 -12.70 -10.04 29.56
C ALA A 54 -13.99 -9.56 28.85
N LYS A 55 -15.08 -9.24 29.59
CA LYS A 55 -16.37 -8.86 28.98
C LYS A 55 -16.27 -7.77 27.92
N TYR A 56 -15.49 -6.72 28.17
CA TYR A 56 -15.33 -5.61 27.23
C TYR A 56 -14.47 -5.96 26.00
N LEU A 57 -13.53 -6.89 26.13
CA LEU A 57 -12.74 -7.39 25.00
C LEU A 57 -13.62 -8.22 24.07
N SER A 58 -14.46 -9.10 24.63
CA SER A 58 -15.43 -9.89 23.88
C SER A 58 -16.44 -9.00 23.16
N LEU A 59 -16.94 -7.95 23.84
CA LEU A 59 -17.78 -6.92 23.21
C LEU A 59 -17.07 -6.23 22.04
N ALA A 60 -15.80 -5.82 22.23
CA ALA A 60 -15.02 -5.16 21.18
C ALA A 60 -14.82 -6.06 19.95
N LEU A 61 -14.60 -7.37 20.15
CA LEU A 61 -14.47 -8.33 19.05
C LEU A 61 -15.79 -8.52 18.28
N GLU A 62 -16.92 -8.56 18.99
CA GLU A 62 -18.23 -8.72 18.36
C GLU A 62 -18.63 -7.46 17.58
N LEU A 63 -18.36 -6.28 18.14
CA LEU A 63 -18.48 -5.00 17.44
C LEU A 63 -17.55 -4.94 16.23
N ALA A 64 -16.30 -5.39 16.37
CA ALA A 64 -15.36 -5.46 15.27
C ALA A 64 -15.91 -6.35 14.15
N ARG A 65 -16.49 -7.52 14.44
CA ARG A 65 -17.10 -8.37 13.40
C ARG A 65 -18.27 -7.70 12.68
N GLN A 66 -19.13 -6.96 13.39
CA GLN A 66 -20.30 -6.31 12.79
C GLN A 66 -19.96 -5.06 11.98
N PHE A 67 -18.96 -4.30 12.43
CA PHE A 67 -18.59 -3.03 11.85
C PHE A 67 -17.27 -3.07 11.08
N LEU A 68 -16.62 -4.24 10.94
CA LEU A 68 -15.44 -4.37 10.07
C LEU A 68 -15.89 -4.07 8.64
N PRO A 69 -15.36 -3.04 7.99
CA PRO A 69 -15.59 -2.88 6.58
C PRO A 69 -15.02 -4.11 5.86
N GLU A 70 -15.75 -4.62 4.87
CA GLU A 70 -15.19 -5.65 3.99
C GLU A 70 -13.83 -5.17 3.49
N ARG A 71 -12.83 -6.06 3.51
CA ARG A 71 -11.51 -5.74 2.97
C ARG A 71 -11.73 -5.22 1.56
N LYS A 72 -11.35 -3.96 1.33
CA LYS A 72 -11.39 -3.38 -0.02
C LYS A 72 -10.71 -4.39 -0.94
N LYS A 73 -11.44 -4.88 -1.95
CA LYS A 73 -10.86 -5.77 -2.97
C LYS A 73 -9.57 -5.11 -3.43
N ARG A 74 -8.45 -5.82 -3.36
CA ARG A 74 -7.17 -5.31 -3.87
C ARG A 74 -7.45 -4.84 -5.30
N GLY A 75 -7.15 -3.58 -5.58
CA GLY A 75 -7.35 -3.02 -6.92
C GLY A 75 -6.59 -3.85 -7.95
N ALA A 76 -6.93 -3.67 -9.23
CA ALA A 76 -6.24 -4.34 -10.32
C ALA A 76 -4.71 -4.19 -10.16
N LYS A 77 -3.98 -5.32 -10.18
CA LYS A 77 -2.51 -5.32 -10.08
C LYS A 77 -1.96 -4.49 -11.24
N THR A 78 -1.44 -3.30 -10.94
CA THR A 78 -0.83 -2.41 -11.94
C THR A 78 0.28 -3.17 -12.67
N LYS A 79 0.30 -3.09 -14.02
CA LYS A 79 1.31 -3.75 -14.86
C LYS A 79 2.72 -3.35 -14.46
N TRP A 80 2.91 -2.05 -14.21
CA TRP A 80 4.17 -1.45 -13.81
C TRP A 80 4.20 -1.22 -12.30
N ASN A 81 5.17 -1.85 -11.64
CA ASN A 81 5.54 -1.52 -10.26
C ASN A 81 6.85 -0.71 -10.25
N GLU A 82 7.20 -0.12 -9.11
CA GLU A 82 8.42 0.70 -8.99
C GLU A 82 9.68 -0.06 -9.41
N VAL A 83 9.74 -1.37 -9.10
CA VAL A 83 10.88 -2.24 -9.40
C VAL A 83 11.06 -2.47 -10.90
N SER A 84 10.01 -2.93 -11.60
CA SER A 84 10.00 -3.15 -13.05
C SER A 84 10.20 -1.85 -13.83
N GLY A 85 9.61 -0.75 -13.35
CA GLY A 85 9.79 0.58 -13.94
C GLY A 85 11.23 1.10 -13.84
N CYS A 86 11.87 0.92 -12.68
CA CYS A 86 13.28 1.30 -12.52
C CYS A 86 14.24 0.35 -13.25
N ALA A 87 13.95 -0.96 -13.28
CA ALA A 87 14.73 -1.92 -14.06
C ALA A 87 14.71 -1.58 -15.56
N LEU A 88 13.53 -1.22 -16.10
CA LEU A 88 13.42 -0.71 -17.48
C LEU A 88 14.29 0.53 -17.70
N ALA A 89 14.27 1.47 -16.75
CA ALA A 89 15.02 2.70 -16.88
C ALA A 89 16.53 2.46 -16.92
N VAL A 90 17.04 1.51 -16.12
CA VAL A 90 18.46 1.11 -16.15
C VAL A 90 18.82 0.44 -17.49
N GLU A 91 17.98 -0.45 -18.01
CA GLU A 91 18.22 -1.08 -19.31
C GLU A 91 18.23 -0.05 -20.46
N LEU A 92 17.36 0.95 -20.39
CA LEU A 92 17.31 2.03 -21.38
C LEU A 92 18.55 2.93 -21.25
N GLU A 93 18.98 3.26 -20.03
CA GLU A 93 20.22 4.01 -19.75
C GLU A 93 21.46 3.24 -20.26
N ARG A 94 21.54 1.92 -20.04
CA ARG A 94 22.60 1.04 -20.55
C ARG A 94 22.74 1.13 -22.07
N LEU A 95 21.63 1.10 -22.80
CA LEU A 95 21.65 1.23 -24.27
C LEU A 95 22.02 2.65 -24.73
N ILE A 96 21.63 3.68 -23.98
CA ILE A 96 22.01 5.07 -24.26
C ILE A 96 23.51 5.26 -24.05
N GLU A 97 24.09 4.72 -22.98
CA GLU A 97 25.54 4.71 -22.75
C GLU A 97 26.29 4.02 -23.89
N GLY A 98 25.69 3.01 -24.51
CA GLY A 98 26.19 2.34 -25.71
C GLY A 98 26.05 3.15 -27.02
N GLY A 99 25.57 4.39 -26.97
CA GLY A 99 25.45 5.29 -28.12
C GLY A 99 24.10 5.26 -28.83
N ALA A 100 23.07 4.60 -28.28
CA ALA A 100 21.72 4.67 -28.82
C ALA A 100 21.01 5.97 -28.41
N THR A 101 20.18 6.52 -29.30
CA THR A 101 19.22 7.57 -28.89
C THR A 101 18.11 6.95 -28.04
N GLN A 102 17.46 7.74 -27.18
CA GLN A 102 16.36 7.25 -26.32
C GLN A 102 15.30 6.46 -27.11
N MET A 103 14.90 6.97 -28.28
CA MET A 103 13.92 6.31 -29.14
C MET A 103 14.46 5.02 -29.76
N LYS A 104 15.74 4.97 -30.13
CA LYS A 104 16.36 3.76 -30.67
C LYS A 104 16.48 2.68 -29.59
N ALA A 105 16.90 3.06 -28.38
CA ALA A 105 16.97 2.16 -27.21
C ALA A 105 15.60 1.57 -26.88
N ALA A 106 14.55 2.40 -26.82
CA ALA A 106 13.20 1.92 -26.59
C ALA A 106 12.69 0.97 -27.68
N LYS A 107 13.05 1.22 -28.95
CA LYS A 107 12.72 0.31 -30.07
C LYS A 107 13.48 -1.01 -30.03
N MET A 108 14.70 -1.02 -29.48
CA MET A 108 15.47 -2.24 -29.27
C MET A 108 14.86 -3.06 -28.15
N LEU A 109 14.62 -2.46 -26.98
CA LEU A 109 13.98 -3.14 -25.84
C LEU A 109 12.58 -3.64 -26.17
N ALA A 110 11.79 -2.89 -26.95
CA ALA A 110 10.47 -3.33 -27.38
C ALA A 110 10.49 -4.57 -28.31
N LYS A 111 11.66 -5.03 -28.76
CA LYS A 111 11.85 -6.21 -29.62
C LYS A 111 12.68 -7.31 -28.95
N GLU A 112 13.20 -7.07 -27.75
CA GLU A 112 14.04 -7.99 -27.02
C GLU A 112 13.29 -8.60 -25.82
N GLU A 113 13.59 -9.86 -25.53
CA GLU A 113 13.17 -10.49 -24.28
C GLU A 113 13.94 -9.87 -23.10
N PRO A 114 13.33 -9.68 -21.93
CA PRO A 114 11.99 -10.15 -21.55
C PRO A 114 10.85 -9.12 -21.77
N TRP A 115 11.17 -7.98 -22.40
CA TRP A 115 10.26 -6.84 -22.49
C TRP A 115 9.16 -7.01 -23.54
N VAL A 116 9.42 -7.70 -24.65
CA VAL A 116 8.40 -8.07 -25.66
C VAL A 116 7.26 -8.83 -25.00
N SER A 117 7.58 -9.96 -24.37
CA SER A 117 6.61 -10.79 -23.67
C SER A 117 5.87 -10.01 -22.58
N PHE A 118 6.55 -9.18 -21.81
CA PHE A 118 5.93 -8.34 -20.78
C PHE A 118 4.96 -7.28 -21.33
N ILE A 119 5.27 -6.71 -22.50
CA ILE A 119 4.38 -5.76 -23.17
C ILE A 119 3.14 -6.49 -23.69
N GLU A 120 3.33 -7.61 -24.38
CA GLU A 120 2.26 -8.39 -25.03
C GLU A 120 1.32 -9.07 -24.03
N SER A 121 1.83 -9.54 -22.87
CA SER A 121 1.06 -10.38 -21.94
C SER A 121 -0.05 -9.66 -21.18
N LYS A 122 -0.15 -8.32 -21.23
CA LYS A 122 -1.04 -7.57 -20.30
C LYS A 122 -1.86 -6.41 -20.86
N ASP A 123 -1.76 -6.08 -22.15
CA ASP A 123 -2.55 -4.98 -22.74
C ASP A 123 -3.62 -5.53 -23.71
N SER A 124 -4.79 -5.91 -23.20
CA SER A 124 -5.93 -6.30 -24.05
C SER A 124 -6.79 -5.12 -24.53
N TYR A 125 -6.49 -3.87 -24.13
CA TYR A 125 -7.43 -2.75 -24.37
C TYR A 125 -6.92 -1.51 -25.10
N ASP A 126 -5.63 -1.40 -25.46
CA ASP A 126 -5.22 -0.26 -26.30
C ASP A 126 -4.01 -0.60 -27.18
N ARG A 127 -4.26 -1.34 -28.27
CA ARG A 127 -3.25 -1.68 -29.29
C ARG A 127 -2.88 -0.50 -30.22
N SER A 128 -3.16 0.74 -29.81
CA SER A 128 -2.99 1.91 -30.68
C SER A 128 -1.73 2.75 -30.41
N SER A 129 -1.01 2.50 -29.31
CA SER A 129 0.24 3.20 -29.00
C SER A 129 1.46 2.32 -29.34
N ASP A 130 2.36 2.85 -30.16
CA ASP A 130 3.67 2.28 -30.50
C ASP A 130 4.38 1.75 -29.22
N PRO A 131 4.70 0.44 -29.12
CA PRO A 131 5.30 -0.17 -27.93
C PRO A 131 6.54 0.57 -27.41
N ALA A 132 7.34 1.13 -28.31
CA ALA A 132 8.52 1.92 -27.94
C ALA A 132 8.13 3.24 -27.24
N LYS A 133 7.03 3.87 -27.64
CA LYS A 133 6.51 5.08 -26.97
C LYS A 133 5.97 4.75 -25.59
N ALA A 134 5.29 3.62 -25.45
CA ALA A 134 4.80 3.15 -24.14
C ALA A 134 5.96 2.95 -23.14
N LEU A 135 7.07 2.34 -23.58
CA LEU A 135 8.27 2.19 -22.74
C LEU A 135 8.89 3.55 -22.37
N LEU A 136 8.93 4.51 -23.30
CA LEU A 136 9.44 5.85 -23.01
C LEU A 136 8.60 6.62 -22.00
N GLU A 137 7.29 6.44 -22.01
CA GLU A 137 6.41 7.04 -21.00
C GLU A 137 6.70 6.47 -19.60
N GLN A 138 6.89 5.16 -19.49
CA GLN A 138 7.26 4.53 -18.22
C GLN A 138 8.67 4.97 -17.78
N TYR A 139 9.63 5.04 -18.70
CA TYR A 139 10.96 5.59 -18.40
C TYR A 139 10.86 7.02 -17.84
N LYS A 140 10.10 7.92 -18.47
CA LYS A 140 9.92 9.30 -17.97
C LYS A 140 9.31 9.35 -16.57
N LYS A 141 8.43 8.41 -16.26
CA LYS A 141 7.78 8.29 -14.94
C LYS A 141 8.75 7.81 -13.87
N TYR A 142 9.58 6.80 -14.15
CA TYR A 142 10.40 6.12 -13.13
C TYR A 142 11.87 6.59 -13.06
N ARG A 143 12.40 7.27 -14.07
CA ARG A 143 13.81 7.74 -14.09
C ARG A 143 14.22 8.66 -12.92
N ASN A 144 13.23 9.28 -12.29
CA ASN A 144 13.38 10.21 -11.16
C ASN A 144 12.84 9.63 -9.84
N ASP A 145 12.47 8.34 -9.82
CA ASP A 145 11.97 7.68 -8.62
C ASP A 145 13.09 7.59 -7.56
N LYS A 146 12.71 7.61 -6.28
CA LYS A 146 13.64 7.38 -5.16
C LYS A 146 14.33 6.02 -5.28
N MET A 147 13.60 5.00 -5.77
CA MET A 147 14.14 3.66 -5.99
C MET A 147 15.16 3.61 -7.13
N MET A 148 15.14 4.57 -8.05
CA MET A 148 16.03 4.59 -9.21
C MET A 148 17.50 4.68 -8.81
N LYS A 149 17.83 5.44 -7.75
CA LYS A 149 19.21 5.52 -7.25
C LYS A 149 19.72 4.15 -6.82
N VAL A 150 18.91 3.39 -6.07
CA VAL A 150 19.24 2.04 -5.62
C VAL A 150 19.45 1.10 -6.81
N MET A 151 18.60 1.21 -7.84
CA MET A 151 18.73 0.36 -9.04
C MET A 151 19.97 0.68 -9.87
N ARG A 152 20.34 1.96 -10.02
CA ARG A 152 21.59 2.36 -10.68
C ARG A 152 22.81 1.87 -9.91
N ASP A 153 22.80 2.01 -8.59
CA ASP A 153 23.89 1.54 -7.73
C ASP A 153 24.02 0.01 -7.80
N ALA A 154 22.89 -0.72 -7.79
CA ALA A 154 22.86 -2.17 -7.92
C ALA A 154 23.41 -2.63 -9.28
N PHE A 155 23.04 -1.98 -10.38
CA PHE A 155 23.59 -2.27 -11.69
C PHE A 155 25.09 -1.95 -11.79
N SER A 156 25.50 -0.79 -11.26
CA SER A 156 26.91 -0.37 -11.24
C SER A 156 27.78 -1.34 -10.45
N TYR A 157 27.29 -1.81 -9.31
CA TYR A 157 27.96 -2.83 -8.50
C TYR A 157 28.13 -4.14 -9.27
N ARG A 158 27.07 -4.61 -9.96
CA ARG A 158 27.12 -5.83 -10.78
C ARG A 158 28.06 -5.71 -11.96
N LYS A 159 28.10 -4.54 -12.61
CA LYS A 159 29.07 -4.21 -13.66
C LYS A 159 30.51 -4.22 -13.14
N TYR A 160 30.74 -3.77 -11.90
CA TYR A 160 32.06 -3.79 -11.27
C TYR A 160 32.57 -5.20 -10.97
N ILE A 161 31.68 -6.12 -10.58
CA ILE A 161 32.03 -7.53 -10.29
C ILE A 161 31.93 -8.45 -11.52
N ASP A 162 31.69 -7.90 -12.71
CA ASP A 162 31.51 -8.62 -13.98
C ASP A 162 30.39 -9.69 -13.95
N ASP A 163 29.33 -9.42 -13.18
CA ASP A 163 28.17 -10.32 -12.99
C ASP A 163 26.90 -9.72 -13.63
N ILE A 164 26.98 -9.49 -14.94
CA ILE A 164 25.85 -8.96 -15.73
C ILE A 164 24.76 -10.03 -15.87
N ASP A 165 25.13 -11.31 -15.92
CA ASP A 165 24.18 -12.43 -16.01
C ASP A 165 23.16 -12.44 -14.86
N SER A 166 23.60 -12.09 -13.64
CA SER A 166 22.68 -11.99 -12.50
C SER A 166 21.76 -10.79 -12.57
N TRP A 167 22.18 -9.71 -13.25
CA TRP A 167 21.29 -8.60 -13.56
C TRP A 167 20.22 -9.02 -14.57
N ASP A 168 20.60 -9.71 -15.65
CA ASP A 168 19.65 -10.18 -16.66
C ASP A 168 18.64 -11.19 -16.06
N LYS A 169 19.08 -12.05 -15.13
CA LYS A 169 18.18 -12.92 -14.32
C LYS A 169 17.21 -12.13 -13.46
N PHE A 170 17.67 -11.03 -12.84
CA PHE A 170 16.81 -10.16 -12.06
C PHE A 170 15.77 -9.47 -12.94
N VAL A 171 16.18 -8.93 -14.09
CA VAL A 171 15.27 -8.31 -15.08
C VAL A 171 14.22 -9.31 -15.53
N MET A 172 14.61 -10.54 -15.90
CA MET A 172 13.65 -11.61 -16.22
C MET A 172 12.70 -11.94 -15.08
N GLY A 173 13.15 -11.88 -13.83
CA GLY A 173 12.30 -12.13 -12.66
C GLY A 173 11.22 -11.07 -12.45
N VAL A 174 11.54 -9.79 -12.70
CA VAL A 174 10.60 -8.68 -12.48
C VAL A 174 9.63 -8.46 -13.63
N THR A 175 9.95 -8.98 -14.82
CA THR A 175 9.11 -8.95 -16.02
C THR A 175 8.27 -10.21 -16.20
N LYS A 176 8.45 -11.25 -15.36
CA LYS A 176 7.55 -12.41 -15.37
C LYS A 176 6.14 -11.98 -14.95
N PRO A 177 5.09 -12.41 -15.68
CA PRO A 177 3.73 -12.20 -15.24
C PRO A 177 3.54 -12.87 -13.87
N ILE A 178 2.94 -12.15 -12.93
CA ILE A 178 2.57 -12.70 -11.63
C ILE A 178 1.50 -13.75 -11.90
N GLU A 179 1.89 -15.03 -11.99
CA GLU A 179 0.98 -16.17 -11.98
C GLU A 179 0.11 -16.06 -10.71
N GLU A 180 -1.20 -16.25 -10.88
CA GLU A 180 -2.21 -16.09 -9.83
C GLU A 180 -2.14 -17.18 -8.76
#